data_AF-A0A5B8Y0E9-F1
#
_entry.id   AF-A0A5B8Y0E9-F1
#
_cell.length_a   1.000
_cell.length_b   1.000
_cell.length_c   1.000
_cell.angle_alpha   90.00
_cell.angle_beta   90.00
_cell.angle_gamma   90.00
#
_symmetry.space_group_name_H-M   'P 1'
#
loop_
_entity.id
_entity.type
_entity.pdbx_description
1 polymer ?
#
loop_
_entity_poly.entity_id
_entity_poly.type
_entity_poly.pdbx_seq_one_letter_code
_entity_poly.pdbx_strand_id
1 'polypeptide(L)'
;MEIDWILVIYSIGLLGALLSLAKVFSIWESRANDQGLEMYSEKTTKTGAIRNVFGRRTIEIEASADDFTHSVEICDTRKQSYTRIMIDFPDRVKQGITLMTEADQGVIKRFLHLQETKIGHEAFDSQFLILAPSQERAESLITNKFRRQVVDLKSRFDEVKVSQEGVFLYTTKPLAGDELTDALEGALNLAREYFRRVTELEAEEKAQADAMLDQAPSVDTAF
;
A
#
# COMPACT_ATOMS: atom_id res chain seq x y z
N MET A 1 2.45 55.85 -27.08
CA MET A 1 2.35 54.38 -26.99
C MET A 1 3.29 53.96 -25.88
N GLU A 2 2.79 54.00 -24.65
CA GLU A 2 3.57 53.66 -23.46
C GLU A 2 3.57 52.14 -23.33
N ILE A 3 4.77 51.54 -23.34
CA ILE A 3 4.93 50.12 -23.06
C ILE A 3 4.78 49.95 -21.55
N ASP A 4 3.80 49.13 -21.15
CA ASP A 4 3.50 48.85 -19.76
C ASP A 4 4.59 47.94 -19.16
N TRP A 5 5.61 48.58 -18.58
CA TRP A 5 6.79 47.93 -18.00
C TRP A 5 6.46 46.97 -16.86
N ILE A 6 5.26 47.09 -16.27
CA ILE A 6 4.75 46.18 -15.25
C ILE A 6 4.56 44.77 -15.85
N LEU A 7 4.04 44.66 -17.08
CA LEU A 7 3.83 43.38 -17.73
C LEU A 7 5.16 42.66 -18.06
N VAL A 8 6.20 43.43 -18.41
CA VAL A 8 7.54 42.90 -18.73
C VAL A 8 8.25 42.37 -17.47
N ILE A 9 8.10 43.05 -16.33
CA ILE A 9 8.69 42.62 -15.05
C ILE A 9 8.01 41.35 -14.52
N TYR A 10 6.68 41.23 -14.64
CA TYR A 10 5.97 39.99 -14.27
C TYR A 10 6.35 38.80 -15.17
N SER A 11 6.62 39.04 -16.45
CA SER A 11 7.03 38.00 -17.41
C SER A 11 8.42 37.44 -17.10
N ILE A 12 9.36 38.29 -16.67
CA ILE A 12 10.73 37.88 -16.30
C ILE A 12 10.74 37.15 -14.94
N GLY A 13 9.91 37.58 -13.98
CA GLY A 13 9.73 36.89 -12.70
C GLY A 13 9.09 35.49 -12.85
N LEU A 14 8.13 35.35 -13.76
CA LEU A 14 7.49 34.06 -14.08
C LEU A 14 8.46 33.12 -14.81
N LEU A 15 9.27 33.62 -15.74
CA LEU A 15 10.33 32.84 -16.41
C LEU A 15 11.43 32.41 -15.42
N GLY A 16 11.81 33.29 -14.49
CA GLY A 16 12.75 32.98 -13.42
C GLY A 16 12.22 31.90 -12.46
N ALA A 17 10.94 31.95 -12.10
CA ALA A 17 10.28 30.91 -11.29
C ALA A 17 10.14 29.58 -12.03
N LEU A 18 9.88 29.59 -13.34
CA LEU A 18 9.81 28.40 -14.18
C LEU A 18 11.19 27.76 -14.43
N LEU A 19 12.25 28.57 -14.60
CA LEU A 19 13.63 28.08 -14.68
C LEU A 19 14.14 27.58 -13.32
N SER A 20 13.68 28.18 -12.21
CA SER A 20 13.91 27.66 -10.86
C SER A 20 13.20 26.33 -10.64
N LEU A 21 11.98 26.16 -11.17
CA LEU A 21 11.25 24.89 -11.15
C LEU A 21 11.95 23.85 -12.02
N ALA A 22 12.43 24.18 -13.23
CA ALA A 22 13.18 23.23 -14.07
C ALA A 22 14.52 22.81 -13.45
N LYS A 23 15.20 23.72 -12.73
CA LYS A 23 16.44 23.41 -11.98
C LYS A 23 16.15 22.62 -10.71
N VAL A 24 15.00 22.84 -10.08
CA VAL A 24 14.50 22.02 -8.95
C VAL A 24 14.05 20.66 -9.45
N PHE A 25 13.41 20.54 -10.62
CA PHE A 25 13.09 19.28 -11.29
C PHE A 25 14.37 18.53 -11.66
N SER A 26 15.39 19.18 -12.22
CA SER A 26 16.69 18.55 -12.49
C SER A 26 17.41 18.12 -11.20
N ILE A 27 17.34 18.90 -10.11
CA ILE A 27 17.90 18.53 -8.80
C ILE A 27 17.04 17.46 -8.11
N TRP A 28 15.73 17.40 -8.38
CA TRP A 28 14.80 16.40 -7.82
C TRP A 28 14.72 15.11 -8.63
N GLU A 29 14.98 15.15 -9.93
CA GLU A 29 15.12 14.02 -10.84
C GLU A 29 16.52 13.43 -10.66
N SER A 30 17.55 14.29 -10.46
CA SER A 30 18.86 13.88 -9.93
C SER A 30 18.73 13.33 -8.52
N ARG A 31 17.92 13.91 -7.62
CA ARG A 31 17.70 13.35 -6.28
C ARG A 31 16.78 12.14 -6.27
N ALA A 32 15.84 12.00 -7.20
CA ALA A 32 15.04 10.79 -7.36
C ALA A 32 15.91 9.64 -7.86
N ASN A 33 16.86 9.93 -8.76
CA ASN A 33 17.94 9.01 -9.14
C ASN A 33 18.91 8.75 -7.97
N ASP A 34 19.34 9.78 -7.22
CA ASP A 34 20.23 9.63 -6.05
C ASP A 34 19.53 9.06 -4.80
N GLN A 35 18.19 8.96 -4.78
CA GLN A 35 17.37 8.40 -3.69
C GLN A 35 17.00 6.92 -3.91
N GLY A 36 17.68 6.23 -4.83
CA GLY A 36 17.56 4.77 -4.98
C GLY A 36 16.39 4.29 -5.85
N LEU A 37 15.76 5.16 -6.65
CA LEU A 37 14.67 4.77 -7.57
C LEU A 37 15.16 4.10 -8.88
N GLU A 38 16.43 3.67 -8.95
CA GLU A 38 17.02 2.90 -10.07
C GLU A 38 16.52 1.44 -10.13
N MET A 39 15.80 0.96 -9.11
CA MET A 39 15.42 -0.45 -8.98
C MET A 39 14.28 -0.93 -9.90
N TYR A 40 13.80 -0.08 -10.81
CA TYR A 40 12.60 -0.35 -11.59
C TYR A 40 12.96 -0.76 -13.02
N SER A 41 12.67 -2.03 -13.36
CA SER A 41 12.89 -2.60 -14.69
C SER A 41 12.10 -1.87 -15.79
N GLU A 42 12.42 -2.15 -17.07
CA GLU A 42 11.84 -1.56 -18.30
C GLU A 42 10.30 -1.52 -18.40
N LYS A 43 9.54 -2.12 -17.48
CA LYS A 43 8.06 -2.19 -17.49
C LYS A 43 7.34 -1.27 -16.49
N THR A 44 8.03 -0.37 -15.79
CA THR A 44 7.39 0.51 -14.82
C THR A 44 6.90 1.80 -15.47
N THR A 45 5.58 1.99 -15.55
CA THR A 45 4.97 3.31 -15.82
C THR A 45 5.03 4.12 -14.53
N LYS A 46 5.67 5.30 -14.56
CA LYS A 46 5.75 6.22 -13.42
C LYS A 46 4.94 7.48 -13.71
N THR A 47 4.01 7.82 -12.83
CA THR A 47 3.34 9.13 -12.83
C THR A 47 3.59 9.82 -11.51
N GLY A 48 4.40 10.89 -11.55
CA GLY A 48 4.66 11.76 -10.40
C GLY A 48 3.87 13.05 -10.52
N ALA A 49 3.10 13.40 -9.49
CA ALA A 49 2.40 14.68 -9.43
C ALA A 49 2.75 15.41 -8.12
N ILE A 50 3.15 16.68 -8.26
CA ILE A 50 3.24 17.59 -7.10
C ILE A 50 1.87 18.22 -6.93
N ARG A 51 1.19 17.91 -5.83
CA ARG A 51 -0.14 18.44 -5.51
C ARG A 51 -0.06 19.43 -4.36
N ASN A 52 -0.94 20.42 -4.38
CA ASN A 52 -1.19 21.28 -3.23
C ASN A 52 -2.45 20.77 -2.52
N VAL A 53 -2.27 20.03 -1.43
CA VAL A 53 -3.37 19.50 -0.61
C VAL A 53 -3.45 20.34 0.65
N PHE A 54 -4.56 21.06 0.85
CA PHE A 54 -4.76 21.99 1.97
C PHE A 54 -3.62 23.02 2.16
N GLY A 55 -3.07 23.53 1.04
CA GLY A 55 -1.97 24.51 1.05
C GLY A 55 -0.60 23.92 1.41
N ARG A 56 -0.45 22.59 1.34
CA ARG A 56 0.80 21.87 1.58
C ARG A 56 1.25 21.18 0.30
N ARG A 57 2.55 21.21 0.04
CA ARG A 57 3.14 20.47 -1.08
C ARG A 57 3.24 19.00 -0.69
N THR A 58 2.59 18.18 -1.51
CA THR A 58 2.59 16.73 -1.40
C THR A 58 3.18 16.18 -2.69
N ILE A 59 4.06 15.20 -2.56
CA ILE A 59 4.58 14.44 -3.69
C ILE A 59 3.84 13.11 -3.69
N GLU A 60 3.16 12.85 -4.79
CA GLU A 60 2.50 11.57 -5.05
C GLU A 60 3.20 10.90 -6.21
N ILE A 61 3.69 9.68 -5.98
CA ILE A 61 4.35 8.84 -6.97
C ILE A 61 3.49 7.59 -7.11
N GLU A 62 2.97 7.36 -8.31
CA GLU A 62 2.31 6.11 -8.68
C GLU A 62 3.20 5.33 -9.63
N ALA A 63 3.33 4.04 -9.38
CA ALA A 63 4.09 3.12 -10.20
C ALA A 63 3.49 1.71 -10.16
N SER A 64 3.83 0.88 -11.15
CA SER A 64 3.44 -0.52 -11.21
C SER A 64 4.66 -1.43 -11.29
N ALA A 65 4.64 -2.53 -10.53
CA ALA A 65 5.68 -3.57 -10.55
C ALA A 65 5.04 -4.94 -10.30
N ASP A 66 5.34 -5.92 -11.16
CA ASP A 66 4.80 -7.30 -11.07
C ASP A 66 3.28 -7.35 -10.89
N ASP A 67 2.56 -6.54 -11.67
CA ASP A 67 1.09 -6.37 -11.63
C ASP A 67 0.52 -5.69 -10.36
N PHE A 68 1.36 -5.34 -9.37
CA PHE A 68 0.95 -4.50 -8.24
C PHE A 68 1.09 -3.02 -8.59
N THR A 69 0.00 -2.28 -8.47
CA THR A 69 0.05 -0.81 -8.47
C THR A 69 0.37 -0.32 -7.07
N HIS A 70 1.28 0.64 -6.96
CA HIS A 70 1.61 1.25 -5.69
C HIS A 70 1.63 2.77 -5.81
N SER A 71 1.15 3.43 -4.76
CA SER A 71 1.23 4.87 -4.59
C SER A 71 1.99 5.21 -3.32
N VAL A 72 2.91 6.16 -3.44
CA VAL A 72 3.65 6.73 -2.33
C VAL A 72 3.30 8.20 -2.25
N GLU A 73 2.78 8.62 -1.11
CA GLU A 73 2.51 10.02 -0.80
C GLU A 73 3.46 10.49 0.31
N ILE A 74 4.23 11.54 0.03
CA ILE A 74 5.14 12.16 1.00
C ILE A 74 4.73 13.61 1.18
N CYS A 75 4.50 13.98 2.44
CA CYS A 75 4.32 15.36 2.85
C CYS A 75 5.40 15.71 3.86
N ASP A 76 6.18 16.76 3.59
CA ASP A 76 7.14 17.28 4.55
C ASP A 76 6.89 18.78 4.75
N THR A 77 6.10 19.10 5.77
CA THR A 77 5.81 20.49 6.13
C THR A 77 5.84 20.70 7.62
N ARG A 78 6.16 21.92 8.06
CA ARG A 78 6.17 22.28 9.49
C ARG A 78 4.87 21.97 10.26
N LYS A 79 3.73 21.93 9.55
CA LYS A 79 2.41 21.71 10.18
C LYS A 79 2.03 20.23 10.23
N GLN A 80 2.54 19.42 9.32
CA GLN A 80 2.31 17.99 9.25
C GLN A 80 3.35 17.40 8.29
N SER A 81 4.07 16.39 8.77
CA SER A 81 4.88 15.54 7.93
C SER A 81 4.33 14.12 8.00
N TYR A 82 4.42 13.38 6.90
CA TYR A 82 4.07 11.98 6.83
C TYR A 82 4.61 11.32 5.56
N THR A 83 4.67 10.00 5.61
CA THR A 83 4.75 9.12 4.45
C THR A 83 3.61 8.13 4.49
N ARG A 84 2.94 7.97 3.35
CA ARG A 84 1.89 6.98 3.12
C ARG A 84 2.28 6.10 1.95
N ILE A 85 2.20 4.80 2.13
CA ILE A 85 2.45 3.81 1.08
C ILE A 85 1.17 2.99 0.93
N MET A 86 0.67 2.90 -0.30
CA MET A 86 -0.44 2.03 -0.66
C MET A 86 0.02 1.10 -1.77
N ILE A 87 -0.29 -0.19 -1.63
CA ILE A 87 -0.03 -1.21 -2.64
C ILE A 87 -1.33 -1.93 -2.90
N ASP A 88 -1.86 -1.74 -4.09
CA ASP A 88 -3.09 -2.36 -4.55
C ASP A 88 -2.80 -3.75 -5.11
N PHE A 89 -3.66 -4.70 -4.78
CA PHE A 89 -3.58 -6.03 -5.40
C PHE A 89 -4.10 -6.00 -6.83
N PRO A 90 -3.49 -6.76 -7.75
CA PRO A 90 -3.90 -6.80 -9.16
C PRO A 90 -5.37 -7.20 -9.33
N ASP A 91 -5.81 -8.15 -8.51
CA ASP A 91 -7.20 -8.55 -8.36
C ASP A 91 -7.63 -8.38 -6.90
N ARG A 92 -8.87 -7.93 -6.69
CA ARG A 92 -9.44 -7.86 -5.35
C ARG A 92 -9.54 -9.26 -4.76
N VAL A 93 -8.92 -9.44 -3.60
CA VAL A 93 -8.95 -10.71 -2.87
C VAL A 93 -10.33 -10.90 -2.26
N LYS A 94 -11.07 -11.94 -2.66
CA LYS A 94 -12.46 -12.14 -2.21
C LYS A 94 -12.54 -12.70 -0.80
N GLN A 95 -11.60 -13.57 -0.43
CA GLN A 95 -11.60 -14.28 0.85
C GLN A 95 -10.30 -14.05 1.64
N GLY A 96 -9.99 -12.78 1.85
CA GLY A 96 -8.84 -12.35 2.66
C GLY A 96 -9.18 -12.07 4.13
N ILE A 97 -8.13 -11.86 4.93
CA ILE A 97 -8.23 -11.21 6.23
C ILE A 97 -8.17 -9.69 6.08
N THR A 98 -8.61 -8.99 7.12
CA THR A 98 -8.15 -7.62 7.37
C THR A 98 -7.32 -7.62 8.65
N LEU A 99 -6.06 -7.25 8.53
CA LEU A 99 -5.16 -7.00 9.65
C LEU A 99 -4.94 -5.50 9.76
N MET A 100 -5.01 -4.96 10.97
CA MET A 100 -4.73 -3.54 11.23
C MET A 100 -4.13 -3.35 12.63
N THR A 101 -3.35 -2.31 12.80
CA THR A 101 -2.85 -1.89 14.11
C THR A 101 -4.00 -1.43 15.02
N GLU A 102 -3.92 -1.75 16.32
CA GLU A 102 -5.03 -1.50 17.28
C GLU A 102 -5.45 -0.04 17.48
N ALA A 103 -4.73 0.95 16.93
CA ALA A 103 -5.02 2.37 17.12
C ALA A 103 -6.45 2.80 16.69
N ASP A 104 -7.14 2.00 15.87
CA ASP A 104 -8.44 2.34 15.24
C ASP A 104 -9.64 1.48 15.69
N GLN A 105 -9.57 0.79 16.83
CA GLN A 105 -10.59 -0.17 17.28
C GLN A 105 -12.02 0.39 17.46
N GLY A 106 -12.19 1.71 17.62
CA GLY A 106 -13.48 2.32 18.00
C GLY A 106 -14.57 2.32 16.91
N VAL A 107 -14.20 2.28 15.63
CA VAL A 107 -15.16 2.58 14.54
C VAL A 107 -15.51 1.36 13.67
N ILE A 108 -14.63 0.35 13.59
CA ILE A 108 -14.68 -0.66 12.52
C ILE A 108 -15.57 -1.88 12.84
N LYS A 109 -15.86 -2.19 14.11
CA LYS A 109 -16.57 -3.43 14.50
C LYS A 109 -18.01 -3.56 13.98
N ARG A 110 -18.62 -2.50 13.44
CA ARG A 110 -20.05 -2.47 13.08
C ARG A 110 -20.37 -2.74 11.61
N PHE A 111 -19.38 -2.76 10.71
CA PHE A 111 -19.64 -2.66 9.26
C PHE A 111 -19.23 -3.86 8.41
N LEU A 112 -18.58 -4.88 8.99
CA LEU A 112 -18.10 -6.03 8.23
C LEU A 112 -18.58 -7.33 8.92
N HIS A 113 -19.06 -8.30 8.14
CA HIS A 113 -19.42 -9.65 8.62
C HIS A 113 -18.18 -10.49 9.01
N LEU A 114 -17.13 -9.82 9.50
CA LEU A 114 -15.87 -10.42 9.87
C LEU A 114 -15.82 -10.55 11.39
N GLN A 115 -15.30 -11.69 11.85
CA GLN A 115 -15.13 -11.93 13.28
C GLN A 115 -13.72 -11.51 13.69
N GLU A 116 -13.63 -10.80 14.82
CA GLU A 116 -12.36 -10.61 15.49
C GLU A 116 -11.79 -11.98 15.87
N THR A 117 -10.60 -12.25 15.38
CA THR A 117 -9.94 -13.55 15.48
C THR A 117 -8.59 -13.38 16.17
N LYS A 118 -8.21 -14.33 17.00
CA LYS A 118 -6.87 -14.42 17.59
C LYS A 118 -6.17 -15.66 17.03
N ILE A 119 -4.88 -15.55 16.74
CA ILE A 119 -4.08 -16.67 16.20
C ILE A 119 -3.23 -17.35 17.28
N GLY A 120 -3.48 -17.04 18.56
CA GLY A 120 -2.86 -17.69 19.70
C GLY A 120 -1.41 -17.26 19.96
N HIS A 121 -1.01 -16.08 19.46
CA HIS A 121 0.33 -15.54 19.63
C HIS A 121 0.26 -14.20 20.35
N GLU A 122 0.31 -14.23 21.68
CA GLU A 122 0.00 -13.08 22.56
C GLU A 122 0.71 -11.78 22.18
N ALA A 123 2.02 -11.82 21.89
CA ALA A 123 2.78 -10.65 21.48
C ALA A 123 2.35 -10.04 20.13
N PHE A 124 1.75 -10.85 19.25
CA PHE A 124 1.23 -10.41 17.95
C PHE A 124 -0.23 -9.95 18.10
N ASP A 125 -1.05 -10.75 18.78
CA ASP A 125 -2.47 -10.48 19.01
C ASP A 125 -2.71 -9.22 19.87
N SER A 126 -1.71 -8.77 20.63
CA SER A 126 -1.73 -7.52 21.41
C SER A 126 -1.34 -6.27 20.62
N GLN A 127 -0.86 -6.42 19.38
CA GLN A 127 -0.45 -5.30 18.53
C GLN A 127 -1.36 -5.11 17.32
N PHE A 128 -2.04 -6.18 16.92
CA PHE A 128 -2.83 -6.22 15.69
C PHE A 128 -4.23 -6.76 15.96
N LEU A 129 -5.21 -6.06 15.40
CA LEU A 129 -6.56 -6.57 15.24
C LEU A 129 -6.64 -7.38 13.94
N ILE A 130 -7.10 -8.62 14.04
CA ILE A 130 -7.32 -9.50 12.90
C ILE A 130 -8.82 -9.73 12.74
N LEU A 131 -9.34 -9.40 11.56
CA LEU A 131 -10.71 -9.67 11.15
C LEU A 131 -10.68 -10.73 10.04
N ALA A 132 -11.31 -11.87 10.26
CA ALA A 132 -11.31 -12.98 9.32
C ALA A 132 -12.70 -13.65 9.23
N PRO A 133 -13.00 -14.37 8.14
CA PRO A 133 -14.21 -15.19 8.05
C PRO A 133 -14.22 -16.36 9.04
N SER A 134 -13.05 -16.92 9.34
CA SER A 134 -12.86 -18.00 10.32
C SER A 134 -11.44 -17.95 10.91
N GLN A 135 -11.26 -18.58 12.07
CA GLN A 135 -9.95 -18.71 12.71
C GLN A 135 -8.96 -19.52 11.87
N GLU A 136 -9.40 -20.64 11.31
CA GLU A 136 -8.58 -21.50 10.45
C GLU A 136 -8.05 -20.75 9.22
N ARG A 137 -8.88 -19.88 8.62
CA ARG A 137 -8.46 -19.03 7.49
C ARG A 137 -7.39 -18.03 7.92
N ALA A 138 -7.55 -17.41 9.09
CA ALA A 138 -6.55 -16.48 9.63
C ALA A 138 -5.22 -17.20 9.90
N GLU A 139 -5.25 -18.37 10.52
CA GLU A 139 -4.05 -19.18 10.79
C GLU A 139 -3.34 -19.64 9.51
N SER A 140 -4.11 -19.96 8.47
CA SER A 140 -3.59 -20.38 7.16
C SER A 140 -2.92 -19.25 6.37
N LEU A 141 -3.38 -18.02 6.56
CA LEU A 141 -2.86 -16.80 5.92
C LEU A 141 -1.72 -16.15 6.72
N ILE A 142 -1.82 -16.12 8.05
CA ILE A 142 -0.86 -15.45 8.93
C ILE A 142 0.27 -16.41 9.32
N THR A 143 1.13 -16.70 8.34
CA THR A 143 2.31 -17.55 8.53
C THR A 143 3.36 -16.89 9.44
N ASN A 144 4.31 -17.67 9.95
CA ASN A 144 5.47 -17.14 10.68
C ASN A 144 6.28 -16.11 9.87
N LYS A 145 6.34 -16.26 8.55
CA LYS A 145 7.04 -15.32 7.67
C LYS A 145 6.27 -14.00 7.58
N PHE A 146 4.96 -14.09 7.31
CA PHE A 146 4.06 -12.94 7.26
C PHE A 146 4.08 -12.16 8.58
N ARG A 147 3.97 -12.84 9.74
CA ARG A 147 4.06 -12.21 11.06
C ARG A 147 5.33 -11.40 11.25
N ARG A 148 6.49 -11.96 10.89
CA ARG A 148 7.78 -11.26 11.02
C ARG A 148 7.83 -10.01 10.14
N GLN A 149 7.34 -10.08 8.91
CA GLN A 149 7.31 -8.92 8.00
C GLN A 149 6.39 -7.81 8.51
N VAL A 150 5.19 -8.17 9.00
CA VAL A 150 4.25 -7.18 9.56
C VAL A 150 4.80 -6.52 10.82
N VAL A 151 5.42 -7.29 11.73
CA VAL A 151 6.04 -6.75 12.95
C VAL A 151 7.22 -5.84 12.62
N ASP A 152 8.04 -6.22 11.65
CA ASP A 152 9.17 -5.39 11.19
C ASP A 152 8.68 -4.05 10.63
N LEU A 153 7.69 -4.07 9.74
CA LEU A 153 7.06 -2.85 9.23
C LEU A 153 6.43 -2.02 10.34
N LYS A 154 5.78 -2.66 11.33
CA LYS A 154 5.16 -1.96 12.46
C LYS A 154 6.17 -1.20 13.33
N SER A 155 7.42 -1.66 13.39
CA SER A 155 8.48 -0.95 14.13
C SER A 155 8.86 0.39 13.48
N ARG A 156 8.55 0.54 12.18
CA ARG A 156 8.87 1.72 11.36
C ARG A 156 7.66 2.61 11.09
N PHE A 157 6.47 2.00 11.05
CA PHE A 157 5.22 2.65 10.70
C PHE A 157 4.27 2.79 11.90
N ASP A 158 3.61 3.94 11.96
CA ASP A 158 2.60 4.21 12.99
C ASP A 158 1.38 3.30 12.76
N GLU A 159 0.96 3.16 11.50
CA GLU A 159 -0.15 2.31 11.07
C GLU A 159 0.32 1.30 10.01
N VAL A 160 -0.11 0.05 10.20
CA VAL A 160 0.07 -1.04 9.23
C VAL A 160 -1.27 -1.70 9.04
N LYS A 161 -1.73 -1.78 7.78
CA LYS A 161 -2.98 -2.41 7.42
C LYS A 161 -2.79 -3.30 6.20
N VAL A 162 -3.33 -4.51 6.29
CA VAL A 162 -3.45 -5.45 5.17
C VAL A 162 -4.92 -5.77 5.02
N SER A 163 -5.50 -5.57 3.85
CA SER A 163 -6.92 -5.80 3.58
C SER A 163 -7.12 -6.69 2.36
N GLN A 164 -8.36 -6.78 1.88
CA GLN A 164 -8.69 -7.41 0.60
C GLN A 164 -8.29 -6.57 -0.62
N GLU A 165 -8.08 -5.27 -0.42
CA GLU A 165 -7.75 -4.32 -1.48
C GLU A 165 -6.23 -4.18 -1.64
N GLY A 166 -5.47 -4.30 -0.54
CA GLY A 166 -4.05 -4.05 -0.60
C GLY A 166 -3.35 -3.97 0.75
N VAL A 167 -2.12 -3.46 0.71
CA VAL A 167 -1.31 -3.10 1.87
C VAL A 167 -1.28 -1.58 1.99
N PHE A 168 -1.50 -1.09 3.19
CA PHE A 168 -1.45 0.32 3.55
C PHE A 168 -0.49 0.51 4.71
N LEU A 169 0.46 1.44 4.55
CA LEU A 169 1.39 1.85 5.60
C LEU A 169 1.31 3.37 5.77
N TYR A 170 1.33 3.82 7.02
CA TYR A 170 1.37 5.24 7.34
C TYR A 170 2.33 5.53 8.49
N THR A 171 3.10 6.60 8.35
CA THR A 171 3.98 7.13 9.39
C THR A 171 3.96 8.65 9.35
N THR A 172 4.01 9.27 10.52
CA THR A 172 4.13 10.72 10.71
C THR A 172 5.54 11.25 10.42
N LYS A 173 6.48 10.36 10.10
CA LYS A 173 7.83 10.71 9.68
C LYS A 173 7.93 10.71 8.15
N PRO A 174 8.45 11.78 7.52
CA PRO A 174 8.72 11.75 6.08
C PRO A 174 9.94 10.85 5.83
N LEU A 175 9.75 9.78 5.07
CA LEU A 175 10.82 8.88 4.63
C LEU A 175 11.43 9.38 3.31
N ALA A 176 12.73 9.15 3.12
CA ALA A 176 13.43 9.50 1.88
C ALA A 176 14.63 8.57 1.62
N GLY A 177 15.09 8.51 0.37
CA GLY A 177 16.26 7.72 -0.01
C GLY A 177 16.10 6.23 0.31
N ASP A 178 17.19 5.62 0.78
CA ASP A 178 17.25 4.20 1.13
C ASP A 178 16.15 3.78 2.12
N GLU A 179 15.80 4.65 3.09
CA GLU A 179 14.76 4.32 4.06
C GLU A 179 13.37 4.16 3.39
N LEU A 180 13.06 5.01 2.41
CA LEU A 180 11.82 4.90 1.65
C LEU A 180 11.84 3.66 0.75
N THR A 181 12.97 3.42 0.09
CA THR A 181 13.17 2.26 -0.79
C THR A 181 13.01 0.95 -0.02
N ASP A 182 13.69 0.80 1.11
CA ASP A 182 13.58 -0.36 2.00
C ASP A 182 12.16 -0.57 2.51
N ALA A 183 11.46 0.52 2.83
CA ALA A 183 10.08 0.44 3.28
C ALA A 183 9.14 -0.04 2.18
N LEU A 184 9.32 0.47 0.96
CA LEU A 184 8.52 0.09 -0.20
C LEU A 184 8.79 -1.35 -0.62
N GLU A 185 10.04 -1.80 -0.60
CA GLU A 185 10.40 -3.21 -0.80
C GLU A 185 9.75 -4.11 0.23
N GLY A 186 9.84 -3.75 1.52
CA GLY A 186 9.20 -4.49 2.60
C GLY A 186 7.68 -4.60 2.41
N ALA A 187 7.04 -3.51 2.02
CA ALA A 187 5.62 -3.45 1.72
C ALA A 187 5.24 -4.32 0.50
N LEU A 188 6.00 -4.25 -0.59
CA LEU A 188 5.79 -5.07 -1.79
C LEU A 188 5.98 -6.55 -1.50
N ASN A 189 7.00 -6.90 -0.72
CA ASN A 189 7.25 -8.28 -0.30
C ASN A 189 6.13 -8.82 0.60
N LEU A 190 5.58 -7.99 1.48
CA LEU A 190 4.40 -8.35 2.27
C LEU A 190 3.17 -8.55 1.38
N ALA A 191 2.92 -7.63 0.44
CA ALA A 191 1.81 -7.69 -0.50
C ALA A 191 1.87 -8.96 -1.37
N ARG A 192 3.03 -9.25 -1.97
CA ARG A 192 3.27 -10.45 -2.77
C ARG A 192 3.06 -11.74 -1.98
N GLU A 193 3.63 -11.83 -0.78
CA GLU A 193 3.50 -13.01 0.07
C GLU A 193 2.03 -13.27 0.42
N TYR A 194 1.32 -12.20 0.82
CA TYR A 194 -0.09 -12.30 1.18
C TYR A 194 -0.95 -12.68 -0.01
N PHE A 195 -0.83 -11.96 -1.13
CA PHE A 195 -1.60 -12.20 -2.34
C PHE A 195 -1.41 -13.63 -2.84
N ARG A 196 -0.14 -14.07 -2.97
CA ARG A 196 0.21 -15.45 -3.35
C ARG A 196 -0.51 -16.47 -2.46
N ARG A 197 -0.44 -16.29 -1.13
CA ARG A 197 -1.02 -17.25 -0.19
C ARG A 197 -2.54 -17.31 -0.28
N VAL A 198 -3.20 -16.17 -0.47
CA VAL A 198 -4.66 -16.15 -0.65
C VAL A 198 -5.04 -16.85 -1.95
N THR A 199 -4.36 -16.55 -3.06
CA THR A 199 -4.62 -17.19 -4.36
C THR A 199 -4.43 -18.71 -4.31
N GLU A 200 -3.39 -19.19 -3.62
CA GLU A 200 -3.15 -20.63 -3.42
C GLU A 200 -4.31 -21.28 -2.66
N LEU A 201 -4.75 -20.68 -1.55
CA LEU A 201 -5.84 -21.21 -0.74
C LEU A 201 -7.18 -21.20 -1.50
N GLU A 202 -7.48 -20.13 -2.24
CA GLU A 202 -8.69 -20.06 -3.07
C GLU A 202 -8.68 -21.13 -4.18
N ALA A 203 -7.52 -21.44 -4.75
CA ALA A 203 -7.36 -22.51 -5.74
C ALA A 203 -7.56 -23.89 -5.10
N GLU A 204 -7.02 -24.12 -3.91
CA GLU A 204 -7.18 -25.38 -3.15
C GLU A 204 -8.65 -25.61 -2.78
N GLU A 205 -9.34 -24.60 -2.25
CA GLU A 205 -10.76 -24.67 -1.89
C GLU A 205 -11.64 -24.95 -3.10
N LYS A 206 -11.35 -24.30 -4.23
CA LYS A 206 -12.06 -24.56 -5.49
C LYS A 206 -11.88 -26.00 -5.95
N ALA A 207 -10.64 -26.50 -5.93
CA ALA A 207 -10.35 -27.88 -6.33
C ALA A 207 -11.04 -28.91 -5.42
N GLN A 208 -11.11 -28.64 -4.11
CA GLN A 208 -11.84 -29.48 -3.17
C GLN A 208 -13.36 -29.45 -3.44
N ALA A 209 -13.93 -28.28 -3.69
CA ALA A 209 -15.35 -28.14 -4.00
C ALA A 209 -15.72 -28.89 -5.30
N ASP A 210 -14.91 -28.77 -6.35
CA ASP A 210 -15.11 -29.47 -7.62
C ASP A 210 -15.02 -31.00 -7.42
N ALA A 211 -14.05 -31.49 -6.64
CA ALA A 211 -13.92 -32.91 -6.32
C ALA A 211 -15.10 -33.48 -5.50
N MET A 212 -15.70 -32.67 -4.62
CA MET A 212 -16.90 -33.07 -3.86
C MET A 212 -18.14 -33.15 -4.75
N LEU A 213 -18.26 -32.30 -5.77
CA LEU A 213 -19.35 -32.34 -6.75
C LEU A 213 -19.28 -33.60 -7.62
N ASP A 214 -18.08 -34.02 -8.03
CA ASP A 214 -17.88 -35.24 -8.82
C ASP A 214 -18.17 -36.53 -8.04
N GLN A 215 -18.08 -36.47 -6.71
CA GLN A 215 -18.41 -37.60 -5.82
C GLN A 215 -19.88 -37.63 -5.37
N ALA A 216 -20.68 -36.62 -5.75
CA ALA A 216 -22.09 -36.60 -5.39
C ALA A 216 -22.81 -37.77 -6.10
N PRO A 217 -23.48 -38.68 -5.36
CA PRO A 217 -24.18 -39.80 -5.98
C PRO A 217 -25.22 -39.27 -6.96
N SER A 218 -25.24 -39.80 -8.19
CA SER A 218 -26.29 -39.50 -9.16
C SER A 218 -27.62 -39.88 -8.51
N VAL A 219 -28.41 -38.88 -8.12
CA VAL A 219 -29.76 -39.12 -7.62
C VAL A 219 -30.57 -39.56 -8.82
N ASP A 220 -30.72 -40.88 -8.98
CA ASP A 220 -31.66 -41.48 -9.93
C ASP A 220 -33.08 -41.06 -9.49
N THR A 221 -33.55 -39.95 -10.04
CA THR A 221 -34.95 -39.55 -9.92
C THR A 221 -35.78 -40.43 -10.84
N ALA A 222 -36.02 -41.67 -10.42
CA ALA A 222 -37.07 -42.51 -11.00
C ALA A 222 -38.43 -41.98 -10.52
N PHE A 223 -39.07 -41.16 -11.35
CA PHE A 223 -40.49 -40.84 -11.27
C PHE A 223 -41.25 -41.63 -12.34
#